data_AF-A0A5C8LQ79-F1
#
_entry.id   AF-A0A5C8LQ79-F1
#
_cell.length_a   1.000
_cell.length_b   1.000
_cell.length_c   1.000
_cell.angle_alpha   90.00
_cell.angle_beta   90.00
_cell.angle_gamma   90.00
#
_symmetry.space_group_name_H-M   'P 1'
#
loop_
_entity.id
_entity.type
_entity.pdbx_description
1 polymer ?
#
loop_
_entity_poly.entity_id
_entity_poly.type
_entity_poly.pdbx_seq_one_letter_code
_entity_poly.pdbx_strand_id
1 'polypeptide(L)'
;MNWSRAKTILICSFLLLNLILGFQLWSTNRSNMTEIASDTSGTLEELNRILHSKNIRLADDLPTDLPKLKVITVKFDDSIKPGELKKLKTPLSPNAILGKGASKDIQSQSEIPHFELYQLDSVTSKDGVSDFLFDQLYGKLPLFDVNVVLKEQNGEITSYRQAYGEVESGVEQAEQKLIPAQLAVRSLVDNYLSEGSIITEVKLGYHGQPYNSQTQPMFPHWRITIDNGDIYYLQAFNGAVESPQKGSDMVPFGTQDESKKAEDTGNKSK
;
A
#
# COMPACT_ATOMS: atom_id res chain seq x y z
N MET A 1 13.87 -49.58 -24.94
CA MET A 1 13.48 -48.18 -24.62
C MET A 1 14.71 -47.44 -24.11
N ASN A 2 15.13 -46.35 -24.77
CA ASN A 2 16.41 -45.67 -24.48
C ASN A 2 16.30 -44.77 -23.24
N TRP A 3 16.25 -45.39 -22.06
CA TRP A 3 16.09 -44.76 -20.75
C TRP A 3 17.22 -43.78 -20.38
N SER A 4 18.45 -44.05 -20.83
CA SER A 4 19.58 -43.15 -20.64
C SER A 4 19.43 -41.83 -21.41
N ARG A 5 18.93 -41.90 -22.67
CA ARG A 5 18.72 -40.71 -23.51
C ARG A 5 17.62 -39.81 -22.97
N ALA A 6 16.53 -40.41 -22.47
CA ALA A 6 15.42 -39.66 -21.86
C ALA A 6 15.87 -38.86 -20.62
N LYS A 7 16.72 -39.45 -19.77
CA LYS A 7 17.28 -38.77 -18.59
C LYS A 7 18.13 -37.55 -18.95
N THR A 8 19.01 -37.69 -19.95
CA THR A 8 19.85 -36.58 -20.41
C THR A 8 19.02 -35.45 -20.99
N ILE A 9 18.01 -35.77 -21.81
CA ILE A 9 17.12 -34.77 -22.40
C ILE A 9 16.36 -34.01 -21.30
N LEU A 10 15.88 -34.70 -20.26
CA LEU A 10 15.16 -34.08 -19.15
C LEU A 10 16.05 -33.15 -18.33
N ILE A 11 17.28 -33.57 -18.01
CA ILE A 11 18.25 -32.74 -17.28
C ILE A 11 18.65 -31.51 -18.10
N CYS A 12 18.94 -31.68 -19.39
CA CYS A 12 19.28 -30.57 -20.28
C CYS A 12 18.11 -29.59 -20.45
N SER A 13 16.88 -30.08 -20.55
CA SER A 13 15.69 -29.23 -20.68
C SER A 13 15.44 -28.43 -19.40
N PHE A 14 15.60 -29.05 -18.23
CA PHE A 14 15.47 -28.36 -16.95
C PHE A 14 16.57 -27.32 -16.76
N LEU A 15 17.82 -27.63 -17.13
CA LEU A 15 18.93 -26.69 -17.04
C LEU A 15 18.71 -25.49 -17.98
N LEU A 16 18.27 -25.73 -19.22
CA LEU A 16 17.97 -24.66 -20.17
C LEU A 16 16.83 -23.76 -19.66
N LEU A 17 15.78 -24.36 -19.09
CA LEU A 17 14.67 -23.60 -18.51
C LEU A 17 15.13 -22.73 -17.33
N ASN A 18 15.94 -23.28 -16.42
CA ASN A 18 16.50 -22.53 -15.29
C ASN A 18 17.46 -21.42 -15.77
N LEU A 19 18.22 -21.66 -16.84
CA LEU A 19 19.11 -20.65 -17.44
C LEU A 19 18.32 -19.50 -18.07
N ILE A 20 17.21 -19.81 -18.76
CA ILE A 20 16.29 -18.80 -19.31
C ILE A 20 15.64 -18.02 -18.17
N LEU A 21 15.18 -18.69 -17.11
CA LEU A 21 14.62 -18.01 -15.93
C LEU A 21 15.65 -17.10 -15.26
N GLY A 22 16.89 -17.58 -15.09
CA GLY A 22 17.98 -16.79 -14.52
C GLY A 22 18.34 -15.58 -15.40
N PHE A 23 18.34 -15.76 -16.72
CA PHE A 23 18.56 -14.68 -17.67
C PHE A 23 17.41 -13.67 -17.66
N GLN A 24 16.16 -14.13 -17.62
CA GLN A 24 14.98 -13.27 -17.55
C GLN A 24 14.94 -12.49 -16.23
N LEU A 25 15.28 -13.13 -15.10
CA LEU A 25 15.37 -12.48 -13.80
C LEU A 25 16.48 -11.42 -13.77
N TRP A 26 17.66 -11.74 -14.32
CA TRP A 26 18.75 -10.75 -14.42
C TRP A 26 18.35 -9.60 -15.36
N SER A 27 17.86 -9.90 -16.56
CA SER A 27 17.46 -8.90 -17.55
C SER A 27 16.36 -7.98 -17.03
N THR A 28 15.26 -8.54 -16.50
CA THR A 28 14.11 -7.78 -15.99
C THR A 28 14.47 -6.94 -14.77
N ASN A 29 15.31 -7.46 -13.86
CA ASN A 29 15.75 -6.70 -12.70
C ASN A 29 16.76 -5.60 -13.07
N ARG A 30 17.57 -5.81 -14.12
CA ARG A 30 18.60 -4.85 -14.54
C ARG A 30 18.10 -3.77 -15.51
N SER A 31 17.15 -4.08 -16.39
CA SER A 31 16.49 -3.08 -17.24
C SER A 31 15.71 -2.08 -16.38
N ASN A 32 15.06 -2.57 -15.32
CA ASN A 32 14.34 -1.71 -14.39
C ASN A 32 15.30 -0.88 -13.53
N MET A 33 16.46 -1.37 -13.09
CA MET A 33 17.34 -0.58 -12.21
C MET A 33 18.31 0.39 -12.91
N THR A 34 18.66 0.17 -14.19
CA THR A 34 19.77 0.90 -14.82
C THR A 34 19.35 2.16 -15.59
N GLU A 35 18.08 2.32 -15.97
CA GLU A 35 17.56 3.54 -16.61
C GLU A 35 16.99 4.59 -15.62
N ILE A 36 16.76 4.22 -14.35
CA ILE A 36 15.99 5.04 -13.41
C ILE A 36 16.81 6.16 -12.74
N ALA A 37 18.13 6.06 -12.70
CA ALA A 37 18.97 6.94 -11.90
C ALA A 37 19.62 8.12 -12.64
N SER A 38 19.49 8.21 -13.97
CA SER A 38 20.34 9.10 -14.77
C SER A 38 19.64 10.34 -15.33
N ASP A 39 18.31 10.42 -15.33
CA ASP A 39 17.63 11.48 -16.09
C ASP A 39 16.29 11.95 -15.50
N THR A 40 16.29 12.49 -14.27
CA THR A 40 15.07 13.08 -13.67
C THR A 40 14.48 14.23 -14.51
N SER A 41 15.31 14.89 -15.34
CA SER A 41 14.84 15.97 -16.22
C SER A 41 14.15 15.40 -17.47
N GLY A 42 14.74 14.39 -18.11
CA GLY A 42 14.11 13.67 -19.22
C GLY A 42 12.84 12.92 -18.80
N THR A 43 12.77 12.39 -17.57
CA THR A 43 11.58 11.68 -17.09
C THR A 43 10.40 12.60 -16.83
N LEU A 44 10.62 13.85 -16.41
CA LEU A 44 9.54 14.80 -16.18
C LEU A 44 8.89 15.28 -17.48
N GLU A 45 9.71 15.58 -18.49
CA GLU A 45 9.22 15.97 -19.81
C GLU A 45 8.45 14.83 -20.48
N GLU A 46 8.98 13.61 -20.40
CA GLU A 46 8.31 12.41 -20.89
C GLU A 46 6.99 12.15 -20.16
N LEU A 47 6.98 12.28 -18.84
CA LEU A 47 5.76 12.16 -18.04
C LEU A 47 4.72 13.20 -18.47
N ASN A 48 5.10 14.47 -18.58
CA ASN A 48 4.20 15.53 -19.03
C ASN A 48 3.62 15.23 -20.42
N ARG A 49 4.46 14.77 -21.36
CA ARG A 49 4.02 14.35 -22.69
C ARG A 49 2.97 13.26 -22.63
N ILE A 50 3.21 12.22 -21.84
CA ILE A 50 2.28 11.08 -21.71
C ILE A 50 0.97 11.53 -21.05
N LEU A 51 1.05 12.29 -19.95
CA LEU A 51 -0.13 12.84 -19.26
C LEU A 51 -1.00 13.67 -20.21
N HIS A 52 -0.38 14.55 -21.01
CA HIS A 52 -1.09 15.33 -22.02
C HIS A 52 -1.71 14.45 -23.12
N SER A 53 -0.96 13.46 -23.62
CA SER A 53 -1.43 12.58 -24.70
C SER A 53 -2.64 11.75 -24.29
N LYS A 54 -2.68 11.28 -23.03
CA LYS A 54 -3.78 10.49 -22.46
C LYS A 54 -4.84 11.34 -21.76
N ASN A 55 -4.72 12.68 -21.80
CA ASN A 55 -5.60 13.62 -21.11
C ASN A 55 -5.72 13.32 -19.59
N ILE A 56 -4.66 12.82 -18.97
CA ILE A 56 -4.62 12.53 -17.53
C ILE A 56 -4.18 13.78 -16.78
N ARG A 57 -4.83 14.06 -15.66
CA ARG A 57 -4.54 15.22 -14.82
C ARG A 57 -3.97 14.80 -13.47
N LEU A 58 -3.13 15.66 -12.91
CA LEU A 58 -2.58 15.51 -11.57
C LEU A 58 -3.19 16.59 -10.67
N ALA A 59 -3.82 16.19 -9.57
CA ALA A 59 -4.46 17.13 -8.64
C ALA A 59 -3.46 17.81 -7.69
N ASP A 60 -2.42 17.06 -7.30
CA ASP A 60 -1.38 17.49 -6.36
C ASP A 60 0.01 17.39 -6.98
N ASP A 61 0.94 18.22 -6.51
CA ASP A 61 2.35 18.16 -6.95
C ASP A 61 3.02 16.85 -6.53
N LEU A 62 3.89 16.31 -7.38
CA LEU A 62 4.61 15.07 -7.08
C LEU A 62 5.68 15.27 -6.00
N PRO A 63 5.78 14.35 -5.03
CA PRO A 63 6.88 14.34 -4.08
C PRO A 63 8.23 14.32 -4.80
N THR A 64 9.09 15.29 -4.47
CA THR A 64 10.44 15.40 -5.04
C THR A 64 11.50 14.83 -4.09
N ASP A 65 11.17 14.67 -2.81
CA ASP A 65 12.07 14.08 -1.83
C ASP A 65 12.18 12.56 -2.05
N LEU A 66 13.42 12.07 -2.08
CA LEU A 66 13.74 10.66 -2.27
C LEU A 66 14.63 10.20 -1.11
N PRO A 67 14.03 10.00 0.08
CA PRO A 67 14.78 9.47 1.20
C PRO A 67 15.27 8.07 0.87
N LYS A 68 16.43 7.70 1.43
CA LYS A 68 16.84 6.31 1.44
C LYS A 68 16.02 5.59 2.50
N LEU A 69 15.29 4.56 2.09
CA LEU A 69 14.47 3.76 2.99
C LEU A 69 14.93 2.31 2.98
N LYS A 70 14.52 1.59 4.02
CA LYS A 70 14.70 0.15 4.17
C LYS A 70 13.34 -0.50 4.39
N VAL A 71 13.26 -1.80 4.15
CA VAL A 71 12.13 -2.61 4.61
C VAL A 71 12.15 -2.60 6.15
N ILE A 72 10.96 -2.52 6.74
CA ILE A 72 10.78 -2.55 8.19
C ILE A 72 10.09 -3.83 8.61
N THR A 73 10.37 -4.31 9.82
CA THR A 73 9.62 -5.40 10.42
C THR A 73 8.68 -4.80 11.46
N VAL A 74 7.39 -5.00 11.27
CA VAL A 74 6.35 -4.54 12.19
C VAL A 74 5.85 -5.72 13.00
N LYS A 75 5.89 -5.59 14.32
CA LYS A 75 5.33 -6.52 15.28
C LYS A 75 3.96 -6.02 15.75
N PHE A 76 2.92 -6.79 15.49
CA PHE A 76 1.57 -6.48 15.95
C PHE A 76 1.37 -6.90 17.40
N ASP A 77 0.59 -6.11 18.13
CA ASP A 77 0.18 -6.43 19.49
C ASP A 77 -1.02 -7.38 19.48
N ASP A 78 -0.83 -8.61 19.99
CA ASP A 78 -1.89 -9.63 20.06
C ASP A 78 -3.07 -9.22 20.96
N SER A 79 -2.88 -8.23 21.85
CA SER A 79 -3.95 -7.70 22.69
C SER A 79 -4.93 -6.80 21.92
N ILE A 80 -4.51 -6.27 20.77
CA ILE A 80 -5.31 -5.40 19.91
C ILE A 80 -5.73 -6.21 18.69
N LYS A 81 -7.00 -6.63 18.67
CA LYS A 81 -7.58 -7.39 17.56
C LYS A 81 -8.18 -6.45 16.51
N PRO A 82 -7.62 -6.37 15.28
CA PRO A 82 -8.11 -5.44 14.25
C PRO A 82 -9.56 -5.67 13.82
N GLY A 83 -10.07 -6.90 13.97
CA GLY A 83 -11.46 -7.24 13.66
C GLY A 83 -12.48 -6.91 14.75
N GLU A 84 -12.03 -6.59 15.95
CA GLU A 84 -12.92 -6.36 17.09
C GLU A 84 -13.39 -4.91 17.13
N LEU A 85 -14.71 -4.70 17.00
CA LEU A 85 -15.32 -3.39 17.14
C LEU A 85 -15.50 -3.05 18.62
N LYS A 86 -14.78 -2.04 19.11
CA LYS A 86 -14.85 -1.53 20.49
C LYS A 86 -15.72 -0.28 20.56
N LYS A 87 -16.61 -0.23 21.55
CA LYS A 87 -17.45 0.97 21.79
C LYS A 87 -16.68 2.01 22.59
N LEU A 88 -16.87 3.27 22.22
CA LEU A 88 -16.37 4.40 22.97
C LEU A 88 -17.30 4.65 24.17
N LYS A 89 -16.71 4.94 25.34
CA LYS A 89 -17.43 5.42 26.52
C LYS A 89 -17.89 6.87 26.33
N THR A 90 -17.07 7.66 25.64
CA THR A 90 -17.38 9.06 25.33
C THR A 90 -17.47 9.21 23.81
N PRO A 91 -18.67 9.42 23.24
CA PRO A 91 -18.80 9.66 21.81
C PRO A 91 -17.98 10.88 21.36
N LEU A 92 -17.39 10.78 20.17
CA LEU A 92 -16.59 11.86 19.58
C LEU A 92 -17.39 12.54 18.45
N SER A 93 -17.28 13.85 18.31
CA SER A 93 -17.93 14.56 17.20
C SER A 93 -17.08 14.48 15.91
N PRO A 94 -17.67 14.10 14.75
CA PRO A 94 -16.94 14.03 13.48
C PRO A 94 -16.19 15.33 13.11
N ASN A 95 -16.84 16.48 13.28
CA ASN A 95 -16.24 17.79 13.00
C ASN A 95 -14.97 18.08 13.83
N ALA A 96 -14.91 17.53 15.04
CA ALA A 96 -13.78 17.72 15.94
C ALA A 96 -12.55 16.94 15.44
N ILE A 97 -12.80 15.77 14.84
CA ILE A 97 -11.78 14.87 14.27
C ILE A 97 -11.28 15.36 12.89
N LEU A 98 -12.13 16.02 12.10
CA LEU A 98 -11.79 16.56 10.78
C LEU A 98 -11.06 17.92 10.83
N GLY A 99 -11.16 18.66 11.94
CA GLY A 99 -10.56 19.98 12.08
C GLY A 99 -9.03 19.95 12.11
N LYS A 100 -8.37 20.69 11.21
CA LYS A 100 -6.90 20.90 11.20
C LYS A 100 -6.46 21.57 12.51
N GLY A 101 -5.97 20.78 13.47
CA GLY A 101 -5.47 21.25 14.77
C GLY A 101 -6.19 20.60 15.95
N ALA A 102 -7.52 20.62 15.96
CA ALA A 102 -8.34 20.01 17.02
C ALA A 102 -8.16 18.48 17.09
N SER A 103 -7.88 17.84 15.94
CA SER A 103 -7.70 16.40 15.87
C SER A 103 -6.56 15.88 16.74
N LYS A 104 -5.44 16.61 16.90
CA LYS A 104 -4.31 16.13 17.71
C LYS A 104 -4.60 16.13 19.21
N ASP A 105 -5.22 17.20 19.71
CA ASP A 105 -5.59 17.28 21.12
C ASP A 105 -6.64 16.22 21.48
N ILE A 106 -7.60 15.97 20.58
CA ILE A 106 -8.61 14.93 20.75
C ILE A 106 -7.97 13.54 20.70
N GLN A 107 -7.01 13.32 19.80
CA GLN A 107 -6.28 12.06 19.73
C GLN A 107 -5.55 11.76 21.06
N SER A 108 -4.89 12.75 21.65
CA SER A 108 -4.16 12.59 22.92
C SER A 108 -5.07 12.41 24.14
N GLN A 109 -6.31 12.89 24.09
CA GLN A 109 -7.29 12.75 25.18
C GLN A 109 -8.25 11.57 24.97
N SER A 110 -8.16 10.90 23.83
CA SER A 110 -9.01 9.77 23.48
C SER A 110 -8.73 8.56 24.37
N GLU A 111 -9.74 7.72 24.54
CA GLU A 111 -9.59 6.42 25.19
C GLU A 111 -9.00 5.35 24.25
N ILE A 112 -8.80 5.67 22.97
CA ILE A 112 -8.16 4.81 21.99
C ILE A 112 -6.66 4.76 22.28
N PRO A 113 -6.07 3.57 22.56
CA PRO A 113 -4.64 3.44 22.82
C PRO A 113 -3.78 4.01 21.70
N HIS A 114 -2.74 4.78 22.01
CA HIS A 114 -1.75 5.29 21.05
C HIS A 114 -2.32 6.11 19.89
N PHE A 115 -3.53 6.65 20.02
CA PHE A 115 -4.21 7.32 18.90
C PHE A 115 -3.45 8.55 18.38
N GLU A 116 -2.63 9.18 19.22
CA GLU A 116 -1.74 10.28 18.85
C GLU A 116 -0.68 9.93 17.80
N LEU A 117 -0.41 8.63 17.60
CA LEU A 117 0.53 8.15 16.59
C LEU A 117 -0.09 8.03 15.20
N TYR A 118 -1.39 8.25 15.06
CA TYR A 118 -2.09 8.07 13.80
C TYR A 118 -2.37 9.41 13.11
N GLN A 119 -2.61 9.36 11.80
CA GLN A 119 -2.95 10.51 10.99
C GLN A 119 -4.14 10.19 10.10
N LEU A 120 -5.10 11.13 10.02
CA LEU A 120 -6.28 10.99 9.18
C LEU A 120 -5.88 10.72 7.73
N ASP A 121 -6.42 9.65 7.15
CA ASP A 121 -6.31 9.36 5.73
C ASP A 121 -7.42 10.08 4.96
N SER A 122 -7.08 11.20 4.31
CA SER A 122 -8.00 12.02 3.52
C SER A 122 -8.53 11.34 2.25
N VAL A 123 -7.90 10.25 1.80
CA VAL A 123 -8.37 9.51 0.62
C VAL A 123 -9.64 8.73 0.94
N THR A 124 -9.61 8.00 2.06
CA THR A 124 -10.70 7.11 2.48
C THR A 124 -11.71 7.83 3.37
N SER A 125 -11.26 8.83 4.14
CA SER A 125 -12.08 9.61 5.07
C SER A 125 -12.57 10.91 4.42
N LYS A 126 -13.54 10.79 3.51
CA LYS A 126 -14.18 11.94 2.85
C LYS A 126 -15.47 12.33 3.56
N ASP A 127 -15.87 13.58 3.40
CA ASP A 127 -17.14 14.11 3.89
C ASP A 127 -18.32 13.28 3.33
N GLY A 128 -19.23 12.84 4.19
CA GLY A 128 -20.33 11.94 3.85
C GLY A 128 -20.03 10.43 3.91
N VAL A 129 -18.82 10.02 4.26
CA VAL A 129 -18.48 8.60 4.58
C VAL A 129 -18.67 8.37 6.08
N SER A 130 -19.34 7.29 6.47
CA SER A 130 -19.63 6.95 7.87
C SER A 130 -18.41 6.51 8.69
N ASP A 131 -17.27 6.32 8.03
CA ASP A 131 -16.08 5.74 8.60
C ASP A 131 -14.91 6.71 8.41
N PHE A 132 -14.18 7.00 9.49
CA PHE A 132 -12.94 7.78 9.45
C PHE A 132 -11.75 6.85 9.66
N LEU A 133 -10.88 6.78 8.67
CA LEU A 133 -9.66 5.99 8.64
C LEU A 133 -8.45 6.85 9.04
N PHE A 134 -7.62 6.31 9.92
CA PHE A 134 -6.39 6.92 10.37
C PHE A 134 -5.24 5.93 10.22
N ASP A 135 -4.14 6.34 9.61
CA ASP A 135 -2.95 5.52 9.40
C ASP A 135 -1.90 5.79 10.49
N GLN A 136 -1.33 4.73 11.08
CA GLN A 136 -0.24 4.87 12.05
C GLN A 136 1.00 5.45 11.36
N LEU A 137 1.69 6.39 12.00
CA LEU A 137 2.91 6.99 11.48
C LEU A 137 4.16 6.27 12.01
N TYR A 138 5.08 5.97 11.10
CA TYR A 138 6.46 5.64 11.41
C TYR A 138 7.37 6.78 10.94
N GLY A 139 7.83 7.60 11.88
CA GLY A 139 8.52 8.86 11.58
C GLY A 139 7.58 9.85 10.91
N LYS A 140 7.74 10.04 9.59
CA LYS A 140 6.87 10.91 8.76
C LYS A 140 6.03 10.12 7.75
N LEU A 141 6.20 8.81 7.70
CA LEU A 141 5.61 7.96 6.68
C LEU A 141 4.44 7.17 7.28
N PRO A 142 3.27 7.13 6.63
CA PRO A 142 2.16 6.31 7.08
C PRO A 142 2.47 4.82 6.85
N LEU A 143 2.01 4.00 7.78
CA LEU A 143 1.83 2.56 7.62
C LEU A 143 0.40 2.38 7.09
N PHE A 144 0.24 2.23 5.77
CA PHE A 144 -1.06 2.24 5.11
C PHE A 144 -2.00 1.11 5.56
N ASP A 145 -1.45 0.07 6.15
CA ASP A 145 -2.20 -1.09 6.62
C ASP A 145 -2.43 -1.11 8.14
N VAL A 146 -1.82 -0.17 8.88
CA VAL A 146 -1.94 -0.15 10.34
C VAL A 146 -2.85 1.00 10.73
N ASN A 147 -4.14 0.71 10.86
CA ASN A 147 -5.15 1.76 10.92
C ASN A 147 -5.98 1.76 12.21
N VAL A 148 -6.52 2.93 12.52
CA VAL A 148 -7.71 3.10 13.36
C VAL A 148 -8.88 3.45 12.45
N VAL A 149 -9.98 2.69 12.56
CA VAL A 149 -11.23 2.96 11.86
C VAL A 149 -12.26 3.41 12.88
N LEU A 150 -12.66 4.67 12.83
CA LEU A 150 -13.73 5.22 13.63
C LEU A 150 -15.06 5.04 12.90
N LYS A 151 -16.09 4.58 13.61
CA LYS A 151 -17.43 4.35 13.06
C LYS A 151 -18.40 5.40 13.60
N GLU A 152 -19.01 6.14 12.68
CA GLU A 152 -20.08 7.09 12.96
C GLU A 152 -21.44 6.39 12.99
N GLN A 153 -22.25 6.73 13.99
CA GLN A 153 -23.64 6.35 14.10
C GLN A 153 -24.44 7.53 14.63
N ASN A 154 -25.49 7.94 13.90
CA ASN A 154 -26.39 9.04 14.27
C ASN A 154 -25.70 10.41 14.47
N GLY A 155 -24.65 10.73 13.70
CA GLY A 155 -23.94 12.02 13.81
C GLY A 155 -22.83 12.04 14.85
N GLU A 156 -22.58 10.92 15.54
CA GLU A 156 -21.54 10.78 16.55
C GLU A 156 -20.67 9.56 16.27
N ILE A 157 -19.38 9.64 16.56
CA ILE A 157 -18.48 8.51 16.53
C ILE A 157 -18.66 7.73 17.82
N THR A 158 -19.14 6.50 17.72
CA THR A 158 -19.54 5.68 18.88
C THR A 158 -18.69 4.43 19.06
N SER A 159 -17.91 4.05 18.05
CA SER A 159 -17.07 2.86 18.10
C SER A 159 -15.86 2.96 17.19
N TYR A 160 -14.89 2.08 17.43
CA TYR A 160 -13.66 2.02 16.66
C TYR A 160 -13.15 0.59 16.51
N ARG A 161 -12.37 0.36 15.45
CA ARG A 161 -11.46 -0.77 15.29
C ARG A 161 -10.04 -0.23 15.24
N GLN A 162 -9.08 -1.04 15.68
CA GLN A 162 -7.69 -0.62 15.74
C GLN A 162 -6.77 -1.79 15.41
N ALA A 163 -5.78 -1.53 14.57
CA ALA A 163 -4.54 -2.26 14.48
C ALA A 163 -3.41 -1.39 15.02
N TYR A 164 -2.49 -1.97 15.80
CA TYR A 164 -1.31 -1.27 16.31
C TYR A 164 -0.07 -2.14 16.05
N GLY A 165 0.98 -1.51 15.54
CA GLY A 165 2.22 -2.17 15.19
C GLY A 165 3.44 -1.44 15.74
N GLU A 166 4.38 -2.17 16.31
CA GLU A 166 5.67 -1.67 16.74
C GLU A 166 6.75 -2.06 15.75
N VAL A 167 7.55 -1.09 15.31
CA VAL A 167 8.67 -1.37 14.40
C VAL A 167 9.84 -1.93 15.20
N GLU A 168 10.26 -3.16 14.87
CA GLU A 168 11.37 -3.81 15.54
C GLU A 168 12.68 -3.05 15.27
N SER A 169 13.34 -2.63 16.34
CA SER A 169 14.65 -1.98 16.29
C SER A 169 15.75 -3.03 16.39
N GLY A 170 16.69 -3.04 15.45
CA GLY A 170 17.87 -3.93 15.47
C GLY A 170 17.96 -4.95 14.33
N VAL A 171 16.96 -5.05 13.46
CA VAL A 171 17.11 -5.75 12.19
C VAL A 171 17.87 -4.83 11.23
N GLU A 172 19.15 -5.09 11.02
CA GLU A 172 19.93 -4.38 10.02
C GLU A 172 19.44 -4.77 8.62
N GLN A 173 18.67 -3.86 8.03
CA GLN A 173 18.23 -3.96 6.65
C GLN A 173 18.91 -2.87 5.84
N ALA A 174 19.42 -3.23 4.67
CA ALA A 174 20.12 -2.30 3.81
C ALA A 174 19.16 -1.20 3.33
N GLU A 175 19.58 0.06 3.50
CA GLU A 175 18.91 1.19 2.85
C GLU A 175 19.07 1.09 1.34
N GLN A 176 17.98 1.30 0.63
CA GLN A 176 17.92 1.22 -0.84
C GLN A 176 17.39 2.53 -1.41
N LYS A 177 17.81 2.82 -2.65
CA LYS A 177 17.27 3.95 -3.40
C LYS A 177 15.85 3.62 -3.83
N LEU A 178 15.00 4.64 -3.82
CA LEU A 178 13.62 4.55 -4.26
C LEU A 178 13.50 4.94 -5.72
N ILE A 179 12.50 4.36 -6.38
CA ILE A 179 11.95 4.83 -7.64
C ILE A 179 11.32 6.21 -7.39
N PRO A 180 11.66 7.23 -8.20
CA PRO A 180 11.04 8.55 -8.12
C PRO A 180 9.53 8.52 -8.35
N ALA A 181 8.78 9.41 -7.68
CA ALA A 181 7.33 9.53 -7.84
C ALA A 181 6.92 9.72 -9.30
N GLN A 182 7.71 10.49 -10.08
CA GLN A 182 7.50 10.74 -11.50
C GLN A 182 7.48 9.43 -12.30
N LEU A 183 8.40 8.53 -11.99
CA LEU A 183 8.49 7.25 -12.69
C LEU A 183 7.43 6.27 -12.21
N ALA A 184 7.09 6.29 -10.92
CA ALA A 184 5.98 5.51 -10.38
C ALA A 184 4.65 5.88 -11.08
N VAL A 185 4.39 7.17 -11.20
CA VAL A 185 3.20 7.68 -11.91
C VAL A 185 3.24 7.34 -13.39
N ARG A 186 4.38 7.52 -14.07
CA ARG A 186 4.52 7.16 -15.49
C ARG A 186 4.21 5.68 -15.72
N SER A 187 4.79 4.78 -14.91
CA SER A 187 4.53 3.34 -14.98
C SER A 187 3.03 3.04 -14.86
N LEU A 188 2.35 3.74 -13.96
CA LEU A 188 0.91 3.56 -13.77
C LEU A 188 0.09 4.06 -14.98
N VAL A 189 0.44 5.23 -15.49
CA VAL A 189 -0.21 5.86 -16.65
C VAL A 189 -0.07 5.02 -17.93
N ASP A 190 1.10 4.44 -18.15
CA ASP A 190 1.38 3.66 -19.35
C ASP A 190 0.60 2.33 -19.39
N ASN A 191 0.42 1.70 -18.22
CA ASN A 191 0.01 0.30 -18.16
C ASN A 191 -1.35 0.05 -17.49
N TYR A 192 -1.86 0.98 -16.68
CA TYR A 192 -3.02 0.73 -15.82
C TYR A 192 -4.11 1.80 -15.90
N LEU A 193 -3.75 3.07 -16.10
CA LEU A 193 -4.74 4.15 -16.11
C LEU A 193 -5.46 4.29 -17.45
N SER A 194 -6.76 4.57 -17.36
CA SER A 194 -7.57 4.94 -18.52
C SER A 194 -7.29 6.37 -18.95
N GLU A 195 -7.56 6.66 -20.22
CA GLU A 195 -7.49 8.04 -20.72
C GLU A 195 -8.52 8.92 -20.01
N GLY A 196 -8.14 10.16 -19.71
CA GLY A 196 -9.01 11.12 -19.01
C GLY A 196 -9.03 10.98 -17.48
N SER A 197 -8.40 9.97 -16.89
CA SER A 197 -8.34 9.78 -15.43
C SER A 197 -7.67 10.95 -14.71
N ILE A 198 -8.04 11.18 -13.46
CA ILE A 198 -7.42 12.20 -12.61
C ILE A 198 -6.73 11.50 -11.45
N ILE A 199 -5.42 11.69 -11.33
CA ILE A 199 -4.65 11.25 -10.17
C ILE A 199 -4.88 12.26 -9.05
N THR A 200 -5.53 11.82 -7.97
CA THR A 200 -5.94 12.69 -6.86
C THR A 200 -4.93 12.77 -5.74
N GLU A 201 -4.09 11.74 -5.54
CA GLU A 201 -3.04 11.75 -4.50
C GLU A 201 -1.88 10.83 -4.91
N VAL A 202 -0.65 11.23 -4.62
CA VAL A 202 0.56 10.39 -4.70
C VAL A 202 1.32 10.49 -3.37
N LYS A 203 1.33 9.41 -2.59
CA LYS A 203 1.90 9.41 -1.23
C LYS A 203 2.89 8.26 -1.02
N LEU A 204 4.04 8.56 -0.43
CA LEU A 204 5.00 7.54 0.01
C LEU A 204 4.62 7.04 1.40
N GLY A 205 4.62 5.72 1.59
CA GLY A 205 4.40 5.10 2.89
C GLY A 205 4.84 3.64 2.89
N TYR A 206 4.52 2.92 3.95
CA TYR A 206 4.78 1.49 4.05
C TYR A 206 3.51 0.71 3.81
N HIS A 207 3.63 -0.35 3.01
CA HIS A 207 2.57 -1.30 2.74
C HIS A 207 3.10 -2.72 2.91
N GLY A 208 2.28 -3.59 3.48
CA GLY A 208 2.55 -5.00 3.72
C GLY A 208 1.40 -5.87 3.22
N GLN A 209 1.66 -7.17 3.12
CA GLN A 209 0.64 -8.15 2.83
C GLN A 209 0.17 -8.80 4.14
N PRO A 210 -1.14 -8.97 4.38
CA PRO A 210 -1.63 -9.52 5.63
C PRO A 210 -1.29 -11.01 5.73
N TYR A 211 -0.37 -11.36 6.64
CA TYR A 211 -0.04 -12.75 6.97
C TYR A 211 -0.60 -13.16 8.35
N ASN A 212 -0.73 -14.46 8.60
CA ASN A 212 -1.01 -14.98 9.94
C ASN A 212 0.29 -15.08 10.77
N SER A 213 0.94 -13.94 10.98
CA SER A 213 2.18 -13.82 11.75
C SER A 213 2.13 -12.58 12.62
N GLN A 214 2.68 -12.68 13.82
CA GLN A 214 2.81 -11.54 14.73
C GLN A 214 3.80 -10.49 14.19
N THR A 215 4.86 -10.93 13.49
CA THR A 215 5.86 -10.06 12.87
C THR A 215 5.76 -10.16 11.36
N GLN A 216 5.76 -9.01 10.69
CA GLN A 216 5.58 -8.93 9.25
C GLN A 216 6.48 -7.87 8.62
N PRO A 217 7.09 -8.17 7.47
CA PRO A 217 7.84 -7.17 6.72
C PRO A 217 6.87 -6.22 6.01
N MET A 218 7.18 -4.92 6.06
CA MET A 218 6.51 -3.90 5.26
C MET A 218 7.53 -3.20 4.38
N PHE A 219 7.14 -2.99 3.12
CA PHE A 219 7.99 -2.40 2.09
C PHE A 219 7.50 -0.98 1.80
N PRO A 220 8.41 -0.05 1.45
CA PRO A 220 8.00 1.26 1.01
C PRO A 220 7.26 1.15 -0.33
N HIS A 221 6.12 1.83 -0.41
CA HIS A 221 5.26 1.88 -1.59
C HIS A 221 4.82 3.31 -1.87
N TRP A 222 4.66 3.61 -3.16
CA TRP A 222 3.89 4.74 -3.63
C TRP A 222 2.41 4.33 -3.69
N ARG A 223 1.57 4.98 -2.89
CA ARG A 223 0.11 4.90 -2.97
C ARG A 223 -0.38 5.99 -3.93
N ILE A 224 -1.01 5.57 -5.02
CA ILE A 224 -1.52 6.47 -6.05
C ILE A 224 -3.04 6.29 -6.12
N THR A 225 -3.77 7.35 -5.85
CA THR A 225 -5.25 7.35 -5.84
C THR A 225 -5.78 8.03 -7.10
N ILE A 226 -6.82 7.46 -7.68
CA ILE A 226 -7.50 7.97 -8.88
C ILE A 226 -8.92 8.45 -8.53
N ASP A 227 -9.48 9.34 -9.34
CA ASP A 227 -10.80 9.95 -9.15
C ASP A 227 -11.97 8.98 -9.07
N ASN A 228 -11.84 7.82 -9.70
CA ASN A 228 -12.82 6.73 -9.59
C ASN A 228 -12.78 5.99 -8.24
N GLY A 229 -11.86 6.34 -7.34
CA GLY A 229 -11.68 5.72 -6.03
C GLY A 229 -10.74 4.52 -6.01
N ASP A 230 -10.14 4.16 -7.14
CA ASP A 230 -9.13 3.10 -7.20
C ASP A 230 -7.81 3.57 -6.59
N ILE A 231 -7.19 2.68 -5.83
CA ILE A 231 -5.92 2.90 -5.14
C ILE A 231 -4.94 1.86 -5.64
N TYR A 232 -3.83 2.35 -6.18
CA TYR A 232 -2.72 1.53 -6.66
C TYR A 232 -1.55 1.63 -5.69
N TYR A 233 -1.01 0.47 -5.32
CA TYR A 233 0.25 0.37 -4.61
C TYR A 233 1.35 -0.04 -5.57
N LEU A 234 2.38 0.79 -5.68
CA LEU A 234 3.60 0.49 -6.44
C LEU A 234 4.77 0.39 -5.47
N GLN A 235 5.44 -0.76 -5.46
CA GLN A 235 6.57 -1.00 -4.58
C GLN A 235 7.76 -0.12 -4.96
N ALA A 236 8.21 0.71 -4.03
CA ALA A 236 9.13 1.81 -4.32
C ALA A 236 10.57 1.36 -4.63
N PHE A 237 10.94 0.10 -4.40
CA PHE A 237 12.26 -0.42 -4.73
C PHE A 237 12.39 -0.99 -6.15
N ASN A 238 11.34 -1.63 -6.67
CA ASN A 238 11.40 -2.38 -7.93
C ASN A 238 10.31 -2.00 -8.95
N GLY A 239 9.31 -1.23 -8.54
CA GLY A 239 8.23 -0.75 -9.41
C GLY A 239 7.13 -1.78 -9.66
N ALA A 240 7.09 -2.86 -8.88
CA ALA A 240 6.00 -3.83 -8.95
C ALA A 240 4.68 -3.14 -8.57
N VAL A 241 3.66 -3.30 -9.39
CA VAL A 241 2.33 -2.72 -9.18
C VAL A 241 1.37 -3.81 -8.73
N GLU A 242 0.66 -3.56 -7.64
CA GLU A 242 -0.41 -4.42 -7.15
C GLU A 242 -1.73 -4.14 -7.88
N SER A 243 -2.66 -5.10 -7.83
CA SER A 243 -4.00 -4.90 -8.38
C SER A 243 -4.70 -3.73 -7.65
N PRO A 244 -5.50 -2.91 -8.36
CA PRO A 244 -6.17 -1.79 -7.74
C PRO A 244 -7.11 -2.27 -6.64
N GLN A 245 -7.08 -1.55 -5.52
CA GLN A 245 -7.96 -1.77 -4.40
C GLN A 245 -8.93 -0.58 -4.30
N LYS A 246 -10.16 -0.83 -3.84
CA LYS A 246 -11.07 0.26 -3.48
C LYS A 246 -10.88 0.64 -2.03
N GLY A 247 -10.91 1.94 -1.72
CA GLY A 247 -10.83 2.42 -0.34
C GLY A 247 -11.91 1.82 0.59
N SER A 248 -13.08 1.46 0.07
CA SER A 248 -14.16 0.79 0.82
C SER A 248 -13.88 -0.67 1.14
N ASP A 249 -13.03 -1.32 0.35
CA ASP A 249 -12.78 -2.76 0.38
C ASP A 249 -11.49 -3.09 1.13
N MET A 250 -10.83 -2.07 1.70
CA MET A 250 -9.66 -2.26 2.56
C MET A 250 -10.09 -2.98 3.84
N VAL A 251 -9.86 -4.28 3.82
CA VAL A 251 -9.99 -5.15 4.98
C VAL A 251 -8.92 -4.73 5.99
N PRO A 252 -9.27 -4.44 7.26
CA PRO A 252 -8.29 -4.10 8.28
C PRO A 252 -7.18 -5.16 8.30
N PHE A 253 -5.93 -4.72 8.32
CA PHE A 253 -4.81 -5.66 8.28
C PHE A 253 -4.89 -6.65 9.44
N GLY A 254 -4.69 -7.94 9.15
CA GLY A 254 -4.87 -9.02 10.12
C GLY A 254 -6.31 -9.49 10.32
N THR A 255 -7.30 -8.95 9.59
CA THR A 255 -8.64 -9.55 9.48
C THR A 255 -8.76 -10.44 8.25
N GLN A 256 -9.45 -11.57 8.39
CA GLN A 256 -9.74 -12.45 7.26
C GLN A 256 -10.78 -11.79 6.36
N ASP A 257 -10.46 -11.68 5.07
CA ASP A 257 -11.46 -11.50 4.03
C ASP A 257 -12.15 -12.86 3.80
N GLU A 258 -13.17 -13.18 4.60
CA GLU A 258 -13.95 -14.43 4.44
C GLU A 258 -14.63 -14.51 3.05
N SER A 259 -14.73 -13.40 2.32
CA SER A 259 -15.25 -13.31 0.95
C SER A 259 -14.48 -14.17 -0.05
N LYS A 260 -13.15 -14.30 0.09
CA LYS A 260 -12.32 -15.07 -0.85
C LYS A 260 -12.40 -16.58 -0.65
N LYS A 261 -13.03 -17.06 0.42
CA LYS A 261 -13.20 -18.49 0.69
C LYS A 261 -14.45 -19.08 0.03
N ALA A 262 -15.38 -18.24 -0.45
CA ALA A 262 -16.64 -18.68 -1.03
C ALA A 262 -16.56 -19.07 -2.52
N GLU A 263 -15.58 -18.56 -3.29
CA GLU A 263 -15.50 -18.87 -4.72
C GLU A 263 -14.87 -20.24 -5.06
N ASP A 264 -14.10 -20.85 -4.15
CA ASP A 264 -13.39 -22.13 -4.44
C ASP A 264 -14.16 -23.39 -3.99
N THR A 265 -15.36 -23.25 -3.41
CA THR A 265 -16.19 -24.42 -3.02
C THR A 265 -17.42 -24.65 -3.90
N GLY A 266 -17.61 -23.83 -4.93
CA GLY A 266 -18.80 -23.83 -5.78
C GLY A 266 -18.67 -24.51 -7.14
N ASN A 267 -17.83 -25.54 -7.33
CA ASN A 267 -17.86 -26.28 -8.61
C ASN A 267 -17.46 -27.76 -8.52
N LYS A 268 -18.15 -28.56 -7.69
CA LYS A 268 -18.25 -30.02 -7.86
C LYS A 268 -19.60 -30.54 -7.38
N SER A 269 -20.62 -30.44 -8.23
CA SER A 269 -21.72 -31.43 -8.32
C SER A 269 -22.67 -31.10 -9.46
N LYS A 270 -22.42 -31.69 -10.63
CA LYS A 270 -23.36 -32.58 -11.31
C LYS A 270 -22.67 -33.29 -12.48
#